data_AF-A0A314ZB61-F1
#
_entry.id   AF-A0A314ZB61-F1
#
_cell.length_a   1.000
_cell.length_b   1.000
_cell.length_c   1.000
_cell.angle_alpha   90.00
_cell.angle_beta   90.00
_cell.angle_gamma   90.00
#
_symmetry.space_group_name_H-M   'P 1'
#
loop_
_entity.id
_entity.type
_entity.pdbx_description
1 polymer ?
#
loop_
_entity_poly.entity_id
_entity_poly.type
_entity_poly.pdbx_seq_one_letter_code
_entity_poly.pdbx_strand_id
1 'polypeptide(L)'
;MEDRPDLVSVGFCVLVVLLHGKDLYTLNLGDSRAVLATYGDGDFINGSERLKAIQLMDSHTVDDEGERMRVLCDHPDDPMTIVAGRVKGKLKVTRAFGVGYLKSDEAVKLVHSYILSNPSGDPAKFLLEQLVVRAANCAGFSMEELNEYSSRKEEEVS
;
A
#
# COMPACT_ATOMS: atom_id res chain seq x y z
N MET A 1 -11.17 -16.49 17.22
CA MET A 1 -10.77 -15.51 16.19
C MET A 1 -11.50 -15.94 14.93
N GLU A 2 -12.82 -15.80 14.95
CA GLU A 2 -13.71 -16.03 13.80
C GLU A 2 -13.97 -14.67 13.15
N ASP A 3 -14.22 -14.69 11.85
CA ASP A 3 -14.47 -13.53 10.99
C ASP A 3 -13.26 -12.67 10.63
N ARG A 4 -12.41 -13.20 9.74
CA ARG A 4 -11.72 -12.35 8.77
C ARG A 4 -12.06 -12.83 7.37
N PRO A 5 -12.87 -12.09 6.60
CA PRO A 5 -12.87 -12.31 5.17
C PRO A 5 -11.49 -11.92 4.67
N ASP A 6 -10.71 -12.90 4.23
CA ASP A 6 -9.27 -12.80 4.00
C ASP A 6 -8.89 -11.53 3.23
N LEU A 7 -9.71 -11.11 2.27
CA LEU A 7 -9.46 -9.97 1.40
C LEU A 7 -9.23 -8.63 2.13
N VAL A 8 -10.06 -8.28 3.12
CA VAL A 8 -9.90 -6.97 3.82
C VAL A 8 -8.73 -7.01 4.80
N SER A 9 -8.25 -8.22 5.12
CA SER A 9 -7.10 -8.45 5.99
C SER A 9 -5.77 -8.49 5.26
N VAL A 10 -5.78 -8.82 3.97
CA VAL A 10 -4.58 -8.84 3.14
C VAL A 10 -4.03 -7.43 2.96
N GLY A 11 -2.71 -7.34 3.03
CA GLY A 11 -1.96 -6.14 2.69
C GLY A 11 -0.59 -6.50 2.18
N PHE A 12 0.03 -5.54 1.50
CA PHE A 12 1.34 -5.73 0.90
C PHE A 12 2.17 -4.46 0.98
N CYS A 13 3.48 -4.67 1.17
CA CYS A 13 4.50 -3.65 0.97
C CYS A 13 4.86 -3.60 -0.52
N VAL A 14 5.22 -2.42 -1.01
CA VAL A 14 5.64 -2.23 -2.40
C VAL A 14 6.99 -1.55 -2.43
N LEU A 15 7.89 -2.14 -3.19
CA LEU A 15 9.16 -1.54 -3.57
C LEU A 15 9.22 -1.48 -5.08
N VAL A 16 9.30 -0.28 -5.64
CA VAL A 16 9.50 -0.06 -7.07
C VAL A 16 10.88 0.54 -7.28
N VAL A 17 11.60 0.02 -8.27
CA VAL A 17 12.86 0.56 -8.74
C VAL A 17 12.75 0.78 -10.24
N LEU A 18 13.00 2.00 -10.70
CA LEU A 18 13.01 2.36 -12.11
C LEU A 18 14.41 2.86 -12.47
N LEU A 19 15.02 2.22 -13.48
CA LEU A 19 16.28 2.65 -14.05
C LEU A 19 16.01 3.31 -15.40
N HIS A 20 16.38 4.57 -15.55
CA HIS A 20 16.25 5.31 -16.81
C HIS A 20 17.59 5.95 -17.17
N GLY A 21 18.26 5.39 -18.19
CA GLY A 21 19.62 5.79 -18.54
C GLY A 21 20.58 5.51 -17.39
N LYS A 22 21.10 6.58 -16.77
CA LYS A 22 22.00 6.52 -15.61
C LYS A 22 21.31 6.86 -14.28
N ASP A 23 20.03 7.22 -14.33
CA ASP A 23 19.28 7.65 -13.17
C ASP A 23 18.51 6.47 -12.56
N LEU A 24 18.63 6.32 -11.24
CA LEU A 24 17.96 5.30 -10.46
C LEU A 24 16.88 5.95 -9.57
N TYR A 25 15.63 5.61 -9.82
CA TYR A 25 14.49 6.06 -9.03
C TYR A 25 14.00 4.92 -8.16
N THR A 26 13.66 5.22 -6.92
CA THR A 26 13.14 4.23 -5.97
C THR A 26 11.91 4.77 -5.26
N LEU A 27 10.92 3.89 -5.04
CA LEU A 27 9.70 4.21 -4.30
C LEU A 27 9.41 3.08 -3.32
N ASN A 28 9.26 3.43 -2.04
CA ASN A 28 8.94 2.50 -0.96
C ASN A 28 7.56 2.79 -0.37
N LEU A 29 6.78 1.74 -0.19
CA LEU A 29 5.59 1.72 0.64
C LEU A 29 5.66 0.50 1.57
N GLY A 30 6.18 0.72 2.78
CA GLY A 30 6.35 -0.32 3.79
C GLY A 30 7.78 -0.52 4.25
N ASP A 31 8.13 -1.73 4.65
CA ASP A 31 9.40 -2.09 5.29
C ASP A 31 10.37 -2.86 4.37
N SER A 32 10.03 -2.93 3.07
CA SER A 32 10.95 -3.42 2.04
C SER A 32 12.14 -2.48 1.90
N ARG A 33 13.32 -3.03 1.59
CA ARG A 33 14.57 -2.28 1.54
C ARG A 33 15.31 -2.51 0.23
N ALA A 34 15.75 -1.41 -0.39
CA ALA A 34 16.68 -1.41 -1.51
C ALA A 34 18.06 -0.98 -1.04
N VAL A 35 19.08 -1.73 -1.44
CA VAL A 35 20.49 -1.47 -1.10
C VAL A 35 21.31 -1.50 -2.39
N LEU A 36 22.05 -0.42 -2.63
CA LEU A 36 22.99 -0.30 -3.74
C LEU A 36 24.39 -0.72 -3.26
N ALA A 37 24.98 -1.69 -3.95
CA ALA A 37 26.39 -2.00 -3.79
C ALA A 37 27.21 -1.06 -4.69
N THR A 38 28.19 -0.39 -4.10
CA THR A 38 29.18 0.41 -4.83
C THR A 38 30.58 0.04 -4.38
N TYR A 39 31.58 0.41 -5.17
CA TYR A 39 32.98 0.30 -4.75
C TYR A 39 33.30 1.40 -3.72
N GLY A 40 34.00 1.02 -2.67
CA GLY A 40 34.45 1.92 -1.60
C GLY A 40 35.76 2.61 -1.96
N ASP A 41 35.94 3.82 -1.44
CA ASP A 41 37.05 4.74 -1.75
C ASP A 41 38.39 4.38 -1.07
N GLY A 42 38.60 3.09 -0.73
CA GLY A 42 39.72 2.62 0.07
C GLY A 42 40.81 1.95 -0.77
N ASP A 43 42.08 2.22 -0.43
CA ASP A 43 43.27 1.57 -1.00
C ASP A 43 43.10 0.04 -1.07
N PHE A 44 43.63 -0.55 -2.15
CA PHE A 44 43.67 -1.98 -2.43
C PHE A 44 44.43 -2.76 -1.34
N ILE A 45 43.85 -2.95 -0.16
CA ILE A 45 44.40 -3.87 0.83
C ILE A 45 44.04 -5.30 0.37
N ASN A 46 45.01 -5.98 -0.22
CA ASN A 46 44.99 -7.40 -0.64
C ASN A 46 44.25 -7.78 -1.94
N GLY A 47 44.13 -6.87 -2.91
CA GLY A 47 43.67 -7.23 -4.27
C GLY A 47 42.17 -7.52 -4.42
N SER A 48 41.37 -7.21 -3.40
CA SER A 48 39.90 -7.24 -3.45
C SER A 48 39.37 -5.83 -3.19
N GLU A 49 38.68 -5.23 -4.17
CA GLU A 49 38.03 -3.93 -4.00
C GLU A 49 36.95 -4.02 -2.91
N ARG A 50 37.01 -3.13 -1.93
CA ARG A 50 36.08 -3.12 -0.80
C ARG A 50 34.72 -2.60 -1.27
N LEU A 51 33.68 -3.43 -1.24
CA LEU A 51 32.31 -3.00 -1.52
C LEU A 51 31.73 -2.20 -0.34
N LYS A 52 30.95 -1.17 -0.66
CA LYS A 52 30.13 -0.36 0.25
C LYS A 52 28.65 -0.59 -0.07
N ALA A 53 27.87 -0.93 0.93
CA ALA A 53 26.42 -1.01 0.84
C ALA A 53 25.81 0.36 1.18
N ILE A 54 24.98 0.89 0.29
CA ILE A 54 24.26 2.15 0.47
C ILE A 54 22.76 1.84 0.45
N GLN A 55 22.09 2.00 1.59
CA GLN A 55 20.63 1.89 1.64
C GLN A 55 20.03 3.09 0.91
N LEU A 56 19.08 2.82 -0.01
CA LEU A 56 18.52 3.85 -0.88
C LEU A 56 17.28 4.53 -0.30
N MET A 57 16.62 3.91 0.69
CA MET A 57 15.35 4.39 1.23
C MET A 57 15.18 4.05 2.70
N ASP A 58 14.37 4.85 3.39
CA ASP A 58 13.96 4.61 4.77
C ASP A 58 12.90 3.50 4.87
N SER A 59 12.82 2.88 6.04
CA SER A 59 11.84 1.83 6.34
C SER A 59 10.61 2.45 6.99
N HIS A 60 9.42 2.16 6.47
CA HIS A 60 8.17 2.69 7.02
C HIS A 60 7.61 1.78 8.11
N THR A 61 8.23 1.83 9.29
CA THR A 61 7.80 1.06 10.48
C THR A 61 7.67 1.96 11.70
N VAL A 62 6.95 1.50 12.71
CA VAL A 62 6.85 2.16 14.02
C VAL A 62 8.16 2.20 14.81
N ASP A 63 9.17 1.44 14.37
CA ASP A 63 10.52 1.48 14.94
C ASP A 63 11.30 2.71 14.40
N ASP A 64 10.89 3.28 13.26
CA ASP A 64 11.37 4.57 12.79
C ASP A 64 10.66 5.72 13.53
N GLU A 65 11.45 6.56 14.20
CA GLU A 65 10.90 7.62 15.05
C GLU A 65 10.12 8.68 14.26
N GLY A 66 10.55 8.97 13.03
CA GLY A 66 9.89 9.92 12.15
C GLY A 66 8.49 9.43 11.74
N GLU A 67 8.39 8.18 11.31
CA GLU A 67 7.12 7.54 10.98
C GLU A 67 6.22 7.36 12.19
N ARG A 68 6.78 6.95 13.33
CA ARG A 68 6.03 6.84 14.58
C ARG A 68 5.43 8.19 14.98
N MET A 69 6.22 9.26 14.94
CA MET A 69 5.75 10.60 15.28
C MET A 69 4.68 11.07 14.29
N ARG A 70 4.93 10.92 12.99
CA ARG A 70 3.96 11.29 11.95
C ARG A 70 2.62 10.61 12.17
N VAL A 71 2.61 9.29 12.37
CA VAL A 71 1.38 8.52 12.58
C VAL A 71 0.62 8.98 13.83
N LEU A 72 1.32 9.33 14.92
CA LEU A 72 0.69 9.89 16.13
C LEU A 72 0.13 11.30 15.90
N CYS A 73 0.87 12.17 15.20
CA CYS A 73 0.42 13.53 14.89
C CYS A 73 -0.77 13.56 13.93
N ASP A 74 -0.85 12.61 12.99
CA ASP A 74 -1.98 12.47 12.07
C ASP A 74 -3.27 12.03 12.80
N HIS A 75 -3.16 11.49 14.03
CA HIS A 75 -4.27 10.93 14.81
C HIS A 75 -4.27 11.41 16.27
N PRO A 76 -4.40 12.71 16.54
CA PRO A 76 -4.26 13.26 17.90
C PRO A 76 -5.32 12.76 18.89
N ASP A 77 -6.52 12.42 18.40
CA ASP A 77 -7.66 12.01 19.22
C ASP A 77 -7.76 10.48 19.41
N ASP A 78 -6.83 9.71 18.87
CA ASP A 78 -6.83 8.25 18.94
C ASP A 78 -5.72 7.75 19.87
N PRO A 79 -6.00 7.50 21.16
CA PRO A 79 -4.98 7.06 22.11
C PRO A 79 -4.44 5.65 21.80
N MET A 80 -5.09 4.92 20.88
CA MET A 80 -4.74 3.55 20.51
C MET A 80 -4.01 3.47 19.16
N THR A 81 -3.58 4.60 18.59
CA THR A 81 -2.90 4.61 17.29
C THR A 81 -1.69 3.66 17.27
N ILE A 82 -0.89 3.63 18.35
CA ILE A 82 0.22 2.68 18.52
C ILE A 82 0.11 2.00 19.89
N VAL A 83 0.00 0.67 19.87
CA VAL A 83 -0.11 -0.17 21.07
C VAL A 83 0.96 -1.27 20.99
N ALA A 84 1.72 -1.45 22.08
CA ALA A 84 2.79 -2.46 22.16
C ALA A 84 3.77 -2.43 20.95
N GLY A 85 4.13 -1.24 20.48
CA GLY A 85 5.05 -1.07 19.35
C GLY A 85 4.47 -1.54 18.02
N ARG A 86 3.16 -1.42 17.82
CA ARG A 86 2.45 -1.76 16.58
C ARG A 86 1.29 -0.79 16.33
N VAL A 87 1.04 -0.44 15.07
CA VAL A 87 -0.15 0.32 14.64
C VAL A 87 -1.40 -0.44 15.04
N LYS A 88 -2.25 0.19 15.87
CA LYS A 88 -3.45 -0.40 16.47
C LYS A 88 -3.21 -1.77 17.14
N GLY A 89 -1.97 -2.03 17.61
CA GLY A 89 -1.56 -3.32 18.17
C GLY A 89 -1.37 -4.46 17.17
N LYS A 90 -1.47 -4.20 15.86
CA LYS A 90 -1.52 -5.26 14.83
C LYS A 90 -0.26 -5.31 13.97
N LEU A 91 0.15 -4.20 13.35
CA LEU A 91 1.25 -4.19 12.38
C LEU A 91 2.41 -3.32 12.84
N LYS A 92 3.66 -3.73 12.54
CA LYS A 92 4.82 -2.86 12.70
C LYS A 92 4.95 -1.85 11.56
N VAL A 93 4.48 -2.21 10.37
CA VAL A 93 4.51 -1.36 9.19
C VAL A 93 3.50 -0.21 9.33
N THR A 94 3.92 1.01 9.00
CA THR A 94 3.10 2.24 9.07
C THR A 94 2.47 2.61 7.72
N ARG A 95 2.96 2.04 6.62
CA ARG A 95 2.47 2.27 5.25
C ARG A 95 2.33 0.96 4.49
N ALA A 96 1.13 0.65 4.01
CA ALA A 96 0.90 -0.54 3.18
C ALA A 96 -0.34 -0.34 2.31
N PHE A 97 -0.40 -1.06 1.19
CA PHE A 97 -1.67 -1.25 0.48
C PHE A 97 -2.51 -2.34 1.15
N GLY A 98 -3.81 -2.31 0.90
CA GLY A 98 -4.76 -3.20 1.58
C GLY A 98 -4.91 -2.83 3.05
N VAL A 99 -4.92 -3.83 3.94
CA VAL A 99 -5.14 -3.71 5.39
C VAL A 99 -6.40 -2.89 5.71
N GLY A 100 -7.48 -3.15 4.98
CA GLY A 100 -8.71 -2.36 5.06
C GLY A 100 -9.29 -2.29 6.46
N TYR A 101 -9.07 -3.31 7.30
CA TYR A 101 -9.49 -3.33 8.70
C TYR A 101 -8.79 -2.27 9.59
N LEU A 102 -7.75 -1.61 9.10
CA LEU A 102 -7.12 -0.45 9.76
C LEU A 102 -7.57 0.89 9.18
N LYS A 103 -8.28 0.88 8.04
CA LYS A 103 -8.56 2.07 7.24
C LYS A 103 -10.04 2.40 7.15
N SER A 104 -10.90 1.38 7.08
CA SER A 104 -12.33 1.57 6.86
C SER A 104 -13.15 0.42 7.43
N ASP A 105 -13.88 0.70 8.51
CA ASP A 105 -14.88 -0.21 9.05
C ASP A 105 -16.04 -0.44 8.08
N GLU A 106 -16.35 0.55 7.23
CA GLU A 106 -17.36 0.45 6.18
C GLU A 106 -16.97 -0.66 5.18
N ALA A 107 -15.72 -0.65 4.71
CA ALA A 107 -15.22 -1.68 3.79
C ALA A 107 -15.26 -3.08 4.43
N VAL A 108 -14.91 -3.19 5.72
CA VAL A 108 -14.99 -4.47 6.45
C VAL A 108 -16.43 -4.98 6.51
N LYS A 109 -17.38 -4.13 6.93
CA LYS A 109 -18.80 -4.49 7.03
C LYS A 109 -19.39 -4.88 5.67
N LEU A 110 -19.03 -4.13 4.63
CA LEU A 110 -19.51 -4.34 3.26
C LEU A 110 -19.05 -5.70 2.70
N VAL A 111 -17.75 -6.02 2.84
CA VAL A 111 -17.22 -7.33 2.40
C VAL A 111 -17.79 -8.48 3.22
N HIS A 112 -17.93 -8.30 4.53
CA HIS A 112 -18.51 -9.33 5.39
C HIS A 112 -19.96 -9.64 5.01
N SER A 113 -20.79 -8.61 4.80
CA SER A 113 -22.17 -8.77 4.34
C SER A 113 -22.27 -9.46 2.98
N TYR A 114 -21.37 -9.11 2.05
CA TYR A 114 -21.33 -9.71 0.71
C TYR A 114 -20.99 -11.19 0.77
N ILE A 115 -19.94 -11.59 1.50
CA ILE A 115 -19.52 -13.00 1.58
C ILE A 115 -20.60 -13.87 2.22
N LEU A 116 -21.31 -13.36 3.24
CA LEU A 116 -22.42 -14.09 3.86
C LEU A 116 -23.58 -14.31 2.89
N SER A 117 -23.85 -13.35 2.00
CA SER A 117 -24.97 -13.40 1.06
C SER A 117 -24.59 -14.08 -0.26
N ASN A 118 -23.30 -14.09 -0.61
CA ASN A 118 -22.75 -14.62 -1.85
C ASN A 118 -21.47 -15.43 -1.56
N PRO A 119 -21.57 -16.64 -0.98
CA PRO A 119 -20.41 -17.42 -0.53
C PRO A 119 -19.42 -17.80 -1.64
N SER A 120 -19.89 -17.88 -2.89
CA SER A 120 -19.07 -18.17 -4.08
C SER A 120 -18.75 -16.93 -4.91
N GLY A 121 -19.16 -15.75 -4.47
CA GLY A 121 -18.91 -14.49 -5.16
C GLY A 121 -17.48 -13.99 -4.93
N ASP A 122 -16.96 -13.20 -5.86
CA ASP A 122 -15.66 -12.53 -5.72
C ASP A 122 -15.83 -11.19 -4.97
N PRO A 123 -15.32 -11.06 -3.73
CA PRO A 123 -15.48 -9.82 -2.97
C PRO A 123 -14.60 -8.68 -3.48
N ALA A 124 -13.50 -8.97 -4.18
CA ALA A 124 -12.63 -7.95 -4.76
C ALA A 124 -13.30 -7.31 -5.96
N LYS A 125 -13.89 -8.13 -6.84
CA LYS A 125 -14.71 -7.65 -7.95
C LYS A 125 -15.87 -6.79 -7.45
N PHE A 126 -16.61 -7.27 -6.44
CA PHE A 126 -17.71 -6.52 -5.85
C PHE A 126 -17.26 -5.16 -5.28
N LEU A 127 -16.17 -5.11 -4.53
CA LEU A 127 -15.63 -3.85 -4.02
C LEU A 127 -15.24 -2.88 -5.14
N LEU A 128 -14.68 -3.39 -6.24
CA LEU A 128 -14.34 -2.57 -7.40
C LEU A 128 -15.60 -1.97 -8.04
N GLU A 129 -16.65 -2.77 -8.22
CA GLU A 129 -17.94 -2.30 -8.73
C GLU A 129 -18.53 -1.20 -7.82
N GLN A 130 -18.53 -1.41 -6.50
CA GLN A 130 -18.99 -0.39 -5.54
C GLN A 130 -18.14 0.88 -5.58
N LEU A 131 -16.82 0.77 -5.75
CA LEU A 131 -15.92 1.90 -5.87
C LEU A 131 -16.21 2.72 -7.12
N VAL A 132 -16.44 2.07 -8.27
CA VAL A 132 -16.80 2.74 -9.53
C VAL A 132 -18.12 3.49 -9.36
N VAL A 133 -19.15 2.86 -8.79
CA VAL A 133 -20.44 3.52 -8.51
C VAL A 133 -20.25 4.74 -7.59
N ARG A 134 -19.44 4.61 -6.53
CA ARG A 134 -19.18 5.72 -5.61
C ARG A 134 -18.46 6.88 -6.30
N ALA A 135 -17.47 6.57 -7.15
CA ALA A 135 -16.75 7.56 -7.93
C ALA A 135 -17.67 8.28 -8.93
N ALA A 136 -18.54 7.53 -9.64
CA ALA A 136 -19.55 8.07 -10.54
C ALA A 136 -20.44 9.10 -9.84
N ASN A 137 -21.02 8.71 -8.70
CA ASN A 137 -21.90 9.56 -7.90
C ASN A 137 -21.18 10.82 -7.40
N CYS A 138 -19.94 10.69 -6.92
CA CYS A 138 -19.13 11.83 -6.49
C CYS A 138 -18.81 12.80 -7.63
N ALA A 139 -18.63 12.29 -8.85
CA ALA A 139 -18.33 13.09 -10.04
C ALA A 139 -19.59 13.59 -10.78
N GLY A 140 -20.79 13.20 -10.33
CA GLY A 140 -22.06 13.58 -10.95
C GLY A 140 -22.38 12.84 -12.25
N PHE A 141 -21.82 11.64 -12.45
CA PHE A 141 -22.08 10.80 -13.62
C PHE A 141 -22.99 9.61 -13.28
N SER A 142 -23.80 9.19 -14.25
CA SER A 142 -24.46 7.88 -14.23
C SER A 142 -23.50 6.76 -14.61
N MET A 143 -23.84 5.52 -14.28
CA MET A 143 -23.07 4.35 -14.71
C MET A 143 -23.15 4.14 -16.23
N GLU A 144 -24.23 4.56 -16.89
CA GLU A 144 -24.33 4.50 -18.36
C GLU A 144 -23.34 5.48 -19.01
N GLU A 145 -23.26 6.71 -18.48
CA GLU A 145 -22.33 7.73 -18.98
C GLU A 145 -20.88 7.27 -18.84
N LEU A 146 -20.51 6.66 -17.70
CA LEU A 146 -19.17 6.13 -17.46
C LEU A 146 -18.79 4.99 -18.41
N ASN A 147 -19.74 4.10 -18.73
CA ASN A 147 -19.51 3.02 -19.68
C ASN A 147 -19.30 3.57 -21.09
N GLU A 148 -20.07 4.58 -21.52
CA GLU A 148 -19.86 5.24 -22.82
C GLU A 148 -18.46 5.86 -22.94
N TYR A 149 -17.94 6.48 -21.87
CA TYR A 149 -16.59 7.04 -21.87
C TYR A 149 -15.49 5.98 -22.04
N SER A 150 -15.69 4.77 -21.52
CA SER A 150 -14.76 3.66 -21.72
C SER A 150 -14.78 3.17 -23.16
N SER A 151 -15.96 3.05 -23.76
CA SER A 151 -16.13 2.59 -25.14
C SER A 151 -15.56 3.56 -26.18
N ARG A 152 -15.66 4.89 -25.97
CA ARG A 152 -15.07 5.88 -26.90
C ARG A 152 -13.54 5.84 -26.95
N LYS A 153 -12.87 5.43 -25.87
CA LYS A 153 -11.40 5.32 -25.85
C LYS A 153 -10.87 4.09 -26.58
N GLU A 154 -11.67 3.04 -26.74
CA GLU A 154 -11.28 1.87 -27.54
C GLU A 154 -11.37 2.16 -29.05
N GLU A 155 -12.28 3.05 -29.46
CA GLU A 155 -12.42 3.49 -30.86
C GLU A 155 -11.36 4.51 -31.29
N GLU A 156 -10.85 5.36 -30.40
CA GLU A 156 -9.78 6.33 -30.74
C GLU A 156 -8.35 5.72 -30.79
N VAL A 157 -8.19 4.46 -30.38
CA VAL A 157 -6.89 3.74 -30.37
C VAL A 157 -6.83 2.63 -31.45
N SER A 158 -7.89 2.48 -32.27
CA SER A 158 -7.94 1.58 -33.43
C SER A 158 -7.77 2.34 -34.75
#